data_AF-A0A367M9J0-F1
#
_entry.id   AF-A0A367M9J0-F1
#
_cell.length_a   1.000
_cell.length_b   1.000
_cell.length_c   1.000
_cell.angle_alpha   90.00
_cell.angle_beta   90.00
_cell.angle_gamma   90.00
#
_symmetry.space_group_name_H-M   'P 1'
#
loop_
_entity.id
_entity.type
_entity.pdbx_description
1 polymer ?
#
loop_
_entity_poly.entity_id
_entity_poly.type
_entity_poly.pdbx_seq_one_letter_code
_entity_poly.pdbx_strand_id
1 'polypeptide(L)'
;SLNRAYGWTDAAPRGMARWRRGRELAPSQALHALAVGGRGGLILAMLARVTLGHTGRALQPPAAMPWAFALLNLGCAARVFLPSLLPANWALPLAGGLWALAFLRFAWFYAPMLWRPRVDGHPG
;
A
#
# COMPACT_ATOMS: atom_id res chain seq x y z
N SER A 1 -0.85 10.25 1.74
CA SER A 1 -0.99 10.96 0.45
C SER A 1 -0.43 10.08 -0.66
N LEU A 2 -0.94 10.23 -1.88
CA LEU A 2 -0.49 9.53 -3.09
C LEU A 2 1.04 9.62 -3.28
N ASN A 3 1.63 10.75 -2.89
CA ASN A 3 3.08 11.02 -2.93
C ASN A 3 3.94 9.97 -2.21
N ARG A 4 3.41 9.30 -1.17
CA ARG A 4 4.14 8.23 -0.46
C ARG A 4 4.15 6.90 -1.23
N ALA A 5 3.21 6.68 -2.15
CA ALA A 5 3.20 5.48 -3.00
C ALA A 5 4.19 5.61 -4.17
N TYR A 6 4.38 6.83 -4.71
CA TYR A 6 5.34 7.08 -5.79
C TYR A 6 6.80 6.76 -5.40
N GLY A 7 7.15 6.90 -4.12
CA GLY A 7 8.48 6.57 -3.64
C GLY A 7 8.93 5.15 -3.99
N TRP A 8 8.03 4.17 -3.93
CA TRP A 8 8.34 2.78 -4.24
C TRP A 8 8.32 2.46 -5.74
N THR A 9 7.45 3.12 -6.51
CA THR A 9 7.46 2.99 -7.97
C THR A 9 8.78 3.49 -8.56
N ASP A 10 9.40 4.50 -7.95
CA ASP A 10 10.70 5.00 -8.41
C ASP A 10 11.88 4.24 -7.78
N ALA A 11 11.73 3.74 -6.55
CA ALA A 11 12.79 3.01 -5.85
C ALA A 11 13.03 1.60 -6.44
N ALA A 12 11.98 0.88 -6.85
CA ALA A 12 12.12 -0.50 -7.32
C ALA A 12 12.94 -0.64 -8.62
N PRO A 13 12.73 0.19 -9.67
CA PRO A 13 13.57 0.15 -10.88
C PRO A 13 15.02 0.56 -10.59
N ARG A 14 15.22 1.53 -9.70
CA ARG A 14 16.56 1.95 -9.25
C ARG A 14 17.29 0.83 -8.49
N GLY A 15 16.56 0.04 -7.71
CA GLY A 15 17.07 -1.18 -7.07
C GLY A 15 17.50 -2.25 -8.10
N MET A 16 16.66 -2.55 -9.10
CA MET A 16 16.98 -3.49 -10.18
C MET A 16 18.18 -3.04 -11.02
N ALA A 17 18.30 -1.74 -11.28
CA ALA A 17 19.42 -1.14 -12.02
C ALA A 17 20.74 -1.16 -11.23
N ARG A 18 20.70 -1.19 -9.88
CA ARG A 18 21.90 -1.38 -9.03
C ARG A 18 22.29 -2.85 -8.91
N TRP A 19 21.33 -3.77 -8.91
CA TRP A 19 21.61 -5.21 -8.90
C TRP A 19 22.44 -5.66 -10.12
N ARG A 20 22.13 -5.14 -11.32
CA ARG A 20 22.94 -5.39 -12.53
C ARG A 20 24.41 -4.93 -12.43
N ARG A 21 24.75 -4.10 -11.44
CA ARG A 21 26.10 -3.58 -11.19
C ARG A 21 26.80 -4.30 -10.02
N GLY A 22 26.30 -5.46 -9.60
CA GLY A 22 26.97 -6.32 -8.62
C GLY A 22 26.75 -5.92 -7.15
N ARG A 23 25.85 -4.98 -6.84
CA ARG A 23 25.53 -4.60 -5.46
C ARG A 23 24.02 -4.72 -5.13
N GLU A 24 23.73 -5.74 -4.33
CA GLU A 24 22.92 -5.64 -3.08
C GLU A 24 21.39 -5.83 -3.05
N LEU A 25 20.67 -6.13 -4.14
CA LEU A 25 19.24 -6.53 -4.02
C LEU A 25 18.90 -7.76 -4.86
N ALA A 26 18.52 -8.87 -4.22
CA ALA A 26 18.03 -10.05 -4.93
C ALA A 26 16.81 -9.66 -5.82
N PRO A 27 16.65 -10.24 -7.02
CA PRO A 27 15.52 -9.94 -7.91
C PRO A 27 14.15 -10.02 -7.22
N SER A 28 14.02 -10.94 -6.26
CA SER A 28 12.84 -11.08 -5.40
C SER A 28 12.55 -9.81 -4.59
N GLN A 29 13.55 -9.18 -3.96
CA GLN A 29 13.36 -7.98 -3.14
C GLN A 29 12.85 -6.80 -4.00
N ALA A 30 13.41 -6.62 -5.18
CA ALA A 30 12.99 -5.56 -6.09
C ALA A 30 11.56 -5.78 -6.61
N LEU A 31 11.19 -7.03 -6.94
CA LEU A 31 9.83 -7.37 -7.33
C LEU A 31 8.82 -7.08 -6.21
N HIS A 32 9.17 -7.39 -4.96
CA HIS A 32 8.30 -7.10 -3.82
C HIS A 32 8.20 -5.60 -3.52
N ALA A 33 9.30 -4.84 -3.66
CA ALA A 33 9.24 -3.38 -3.56
C ALA A 33 8.26 -2.77 -4.58
N LEU A 34 8.28 -3.25 -5.82
CA LEU A 34 7.36 -2.81 -6.86
C LEU A 34 5.92 -3.26 -6.61
N ALA A 35 5.70 -4.54 -6.28
CA ALA A 35 4.37 -5.11 -6.14
C ALA A 35 3.67 -4.64 -4.86
N VAL A 36 4.35 -4.74 -3.71
CA VAL A 36 3.78 -4.45 -2.39
C VAL A 36 3.72 -2.94 -2.15
N GLY A 37 4.82 -2.23 -2.39
CA GLY A 37 4.91 -0.78 -2.16
C GLY A 37 4.30 0.03 -3.30
N GLY A 38 4.74 -0.22 -4.54
CA GLY A 38 4.31 0.52 -5.72
C GLY A 38 2.86 0.24 -6.11
N ARG A 39 2.59 -0.96 -6.65
CA ARG A 39 1.24 -1.34 -7.11
C ARG A 39 0.23 -1.36 -5.96
N GLY A 40 0.59 -1.93 -4.82
CA GLY A 40 -0.27 -1.92 -3.63
C GLY A 40 -0.63 -0.51 -3.17
N GLY A 41 0.34 0.42 -3.17
CA GLY A 41 0.10 1.81 -2.80
C GLY A 41 -0.80 2.55 -3.79
N LEU A 42 -0.60 2.33 -5.09
CA LEU A 42 -1.45 2.88 -6.14
C LEU A 42 -2.88 2.37 -6.04
N ILE A 43 -3.07 1.06 -5.87
CA ILE A 43 -4.39 0.44 -5.71
C ILE A 43 -5.09 1.02 -4.48
N LEU A 44 -4.41 1.06 -3.33
CA LEU A 44 -4.98 1.59 -2.10
C LEU A 44 -5.42 3.06 -2.25
N ALA A 45 -4.61 3.88 -2.92
CA ALA A 45 -4.95 5.27 -3.19
C ALA A 45 -6.11 5.42 -4.18
N MET A 46 -6.11 4.63 -5.24
CA MET A 46 -7.18 4.61 -6.24
C MET A 46 -8.50 4.20 -5.62
N LEU A 47 -8.53 3.11 -4.85
CA LEU A 47 -9.72 2.64 -4.14
C LEU A 47 -10.31 3.74 -3.26
N ALA A 48 -9.49 4.39 -2.43
CA ALA A 48 -9.94 5.50 -1.59
C ALA A 48 -10.56 6.65 -2.38
N ARG A 49 -9.95 7.05 -3.49
CA ARG A 49 -10.48 8.13 -4.33
C ARG A 49 -11.80 7.73 -5.02
N VAL A 50 -11.83 6.53 -5.59
CA VAL A 50 -12.97 5.99 -6.34
C VAL A 50 -14.17 5.76 -5.42
N THR A 51 -13.96 5.26 -4.20
CA THR A 51 -15.05 5.12 -3.21
C THR A 51 -15.65 6.47 -2.83
N LEU A 52 -14.85 7.52 -2.61
CA LEU A 52 -15.39 8.85 -2.31
C LEU A 52 -16.19 9.40 -3.50
N GLY A 53 -15.64 9.27 -4.71
CA GLY A 53 -16.31 9.73 -5.94
C GLY A 53 -17.64 9.03 -6.22
N HIS A 54 -17.70 7.70 -6.11
CA HIS A 54 -18.94 6.95 -6.36
C HIS A 54 -19.97 7.06 -5.25
N THR A 55 -19.58 7.56 -4.07
CA THR A 55 -20.52 7.71 -2.95
C THR A 55 -20.99 9.16 -2.74
N GLY A 56 -20.66 10.05 -3.68
CA GLY A 56 -21.06 11.47 -3.64
C GLY A 56 -20.38 12.27 -2.53
N ARG A 57 -19.27 11.77 -1.97
CA ARG A 57 -18.55 12.41 -0.87
C ARG A 57 -17.43 13.30 -1.40
N ALA A 58 -17.10 14.34 -0.63
CA ALA A 58 -15.93 15.17 -0.93
C ALA A 58 -14.67 14.29 -1.04
N LEU A 59 -13.78 14.61 -1.99
CA LEU A 59 -12.52 13.89 -2.25
C LEU A 59 -11.45 14.17 -1.17
N GLN A 60 -11.88 14.19 0.10
CA GLN A 60 -11.06 14.37 1.28
C GLN A 60 -11.00 13.04 2.04
N PRO A 61 -9.88 12.30 1.96
CA PRO A 61 -9.76 11.04 2.67
C PRO A 61 -9.85 11.25 4.19
N PRO A 62 -10.51 10.32 4.92
CA PRO A 62 -10.62 10.40 6.36
C PRO A 62 -9.24 10.28 7.02
N ALA A 63 -9.11 10.81 8.24
CA ALA A 63 -7.87 10.80 9.03
C ALA A 63 -7.28 9.40 9.28
N ALA A 64 -8.05 8.33 9.01
CA ALA A 64 -7.57 6.95 9.04
C ALA A 64 -6.67 6.57 7.86
N MET A 65 -6.80 7.23 6.70
CA MET A 65 -6.09 6.86 5.48
C MET A 65 -4.56 7.03 5.56
N PRO A 66 -4.01 8.09 6.18
CA PRO A 66 -2.57 8.19 6.43
C PRO A 66 -1.98 7.00 7.20
N TRP A 67 -2.74 6.41 8.13
CA TRP A 67 -2.32 5.22 8.88
C TRP A 67 -2.29 3.97 8.02
N ALA A 68 -3.28 3.78 7.14
CA ALA A 68 -3.27 2.69 6.17
C ALA A 68 -2.04 2.76 5.26
N PHE A 69 -1.69 3.96 4.76
CA PHE A 69 -0.46 4.14 4.00
C PHE A 69 0.81 3.88 4.83
N ALA A 70 0.84 4.30 6.10
CA ALA A 70 1.99 4.04 6.97
C ALA A 70 2.20 2.53 7.17
N LEU A 71 1.14 1.78 7.48
CA LEU A 71 1.18 0.33 7.63
C LEU A 71 1.63 -0.37 6.34
N LEU A 72 1.13 0.08 5.18
CA LEU A 72 1.54 -0.47 3.88
C LEU A 72 3.03 -0.25 3.61
N ASN A 73 3.54 0.94 3.90
CA ASN A 73 4.96 1.27 3.75
C ASN A 73 5.84 0.45 4.71
N LEU A 74 5.40 0.28 5.96
CA LEU A 74 6.08 -0.56 6.94
C LEU A 74 6.08 -2.03 6.50
N GLY A 75 4.96 -2.55 5.98
CA GLY A 75 4.88 -3.91 5.45
C GLY A 75 5.79 -4.12 4.23
N CYS A 76 5.89 -3.13 3.34
CA CYS A 76 6.83 -3.16 2.21
C CYS A 76 8.29 -3.14 2.68
N ALA A 77 8.64 -2.23 3.59
CA ALA A 77 9.98 -2.17 4.16
C ALA A 77 10.35 -3.47 4.89
N ALA A 78 9.44 -3.99 5.70
CA ALA A 78 9.57 -5.30 6.34
C ALA A 78 9.81 -6.39 5.29
N ARG A 79 9.02 -6.45 4.22
CA ARG A 79 9.17 -7.47 3.18
C ARG A 79 10.52 -7.40 2.46
N VAL A 80 11.03 -6.20 2.22
CA VAL A 80 12.27 -5.98 1.45
C VAL A 80 13.52 -6.20 2.30
N PHE A 81 13.52 -5.70 3.55
CA PHE A 81 14.74 -5.64 4.37
C PHE A 81 14.82 -6.72 5.46
N LEU A 82 13.71 -7.03 6.14
CA LEU A 82 13.77 -7.94 7.30
C LEU A 82 14.18 -9.38 6.97
N PRO A 83 13.82 -9.99 5.82
CA PRO A 83 14.31 -11.32 5.47
C PRO A 83 15.83 -11.43 5.33
N SER A 84 16.54 -10.30 5.19
CA SER A 84 18.01 -10.26 5.18
C SER A 84 18.62 -10.06 6.57
N LEU A 85 17.81 -9.72 7.58
CA LEU A 85 18.25 -9.38 8.94
C LEU A 85 17.75 -10.37 9.99
N LEU A 86 16.59 -10.99 9.74
CA LEU A 86 15.89 -11.87 10.66
C LEU A 86 15.50 -13.19 9.96
N PRO A 87 15.31 -14.27 10.73
CA PRO A 87 14.76 -15.52 10.20
C PRO A 87 13.42 -15.32 9.49
N ALA A 88 13.25 -15.97 8.34
CA ALA A 88 12.10 -15.79 7.46
C ALA A 88 10.75 -16.13 8.13
N ASN A 89 10.74 -17.06 9.09
CA ASN A 89 9.56 -17.44 9.87
C ASN A 89 9.01 -16.32 10.75
N TRP A 90 9.81 -15.29 11.05
CA TRP A 90 9.36 -14.09 11.76
C TRP A 90 9.17 -12.90 10.82
N ALA A 91 10.10 -12.72 9.88
CA ALA A 91 10.10 -11.57 8.96
C ALA A 91 8.89 -11.57 8.00
N LEU A 92 8.55 -12.73 7.43
CA LEU A 92 7.50 -12.81 6.40
C LEU A 92 6.08 -12.66 6.98
N PRO A 93 5.71 -13.32 8.10
CA PRO A 93 4.41 -13.10 8.71
C PRO A 93 4.22 -11.66 9.20
N LEU A 94 5.26 -11.03 9.74
CA LEU A 94 5.19 -9.62 10.15
C LEU A 94 4.92 -8.69 8.96
N ALA A 95 5.65 -8.88 7.85
CA ALA A 95 5.45 -8.10 6.64
C ALA A 95 4.03 -8.28 6.06
N GLY A 96 3.56 -9.53 5.99
CA GLY A 96 2.21 -9.87 5.55
C GLY A 96 1.13 -9.29 6.47
N GLY A 97 1.34 -9.35 7.79
CA GLY A 97 0.43 -8.80 8.79
C GLY A 97 0.30 -7.28 8.68
N LEU A 98 1.41 -6.55 8.56
CA LEU A 98 1.40 -5.09 8.35
C LEU A 98 0.67 -4.70 7.06
N TRP A 99 0.91 -5.45 5.98
CA TRP A 99 0.22 -5.25 4.71
C TRP A 99 -1.29 -5.53 4.83
N ALA A 100 -1.68 -6.64 5.45
CA ALA A 100 -3.08 -7.00 5.65
C ALA A 100 -3.80 -5.97 6.55
N LEU A 101 -3.16 -5.51 7.62
CA LEU A 101 -3.70 -4.47 8.50
C LEU A 101 -3.92 -3.15 7.76
N ALA A 102 -3.06 -2.79 6.80
CA ALA A 102 -3.26 -1.61 5.97
C ALA A 102 -4.58 -1.69 5.16
N PHE A 103 -4.83 -2.82 4.51
CA PHE A 103 -6.05 -3.05 3.72
C PHE A 103 -7.28 -3.24 4.59
N LEU A 104 -7.17 -3.92 5.74
CA LEU A 104 -8.25 -4.04 6.72
C LEU A 104 -8.65 -2.68 7.28
N ARG A 105 -7.66 -1.82 7.59
CA ARG A 105 -7.91 -0.44 8.02
C ARG A 105 -8.68 0.31 6.93
N PHE A 106 -8.28 0.19 5.66
CA PHE A 106 -9.04 0.78 4.57
C PHE A 106 -10.48 0.24 4.51
N ALA A 107 -10.66 -1.08 4.49
CA ALA A 107 -11.97 -1.72 4.40
C ALA A 107 -12.90 -1.28 5.54
N TRP A 108 -12.38 -1.16 6.77
CA TRP A 108 -13.16 -0.75 7.93
C TRP A 108 -13.80 0.64 7.78
N PHE A 109 -13.09 1.62 7.21
CA PHE A 109 -13.65 2.98 7.03
C PHE A 109 -14.43 3.13 5.73
N TYR A 110 -14.03 2.43 4.68
CA TYR A 110 -14.59 2.64 3.34
C TYR A 110 -15.72 1.66 2.99
N ALA A 111 -15.78 0.44 3.54
CA ALA A 111 -16.87 -0.49 3.26
C ALA A 111 -18.26 0.05 3.68
N PRO A 112 -18.43 0.69 4.86
CA PRO A 112 -19.71 1.28 5.23
C PRO A 112 -20.15 2.42 4.29
N MET A 113 -19.21 3.06 3.58
CA MET A 113 -19.54 4.10 2.60
C MET A 113 -20.19 3.53 1.35
N LEU A 114 -19.85 2.28 0.98
CA LEU A 114 -20.35 1.56 -0.19
C LEU A 114 -21.68 0.85 0.07
N TRP A 115 -21.98 0.50 1.32
CA TRP A 115 -23.27 -0.11 1.70
C TRP A 115 -24.37 0.89 2.06
N ARG A 116 -24.06 2.19 2.02
CA ARG A 116 -25.02 3.24 2.32
C ARG A 116 -25.38 3.97 1.03
N PRO A 117 -26.64 4.43 0.90
CA PRO A 117 -27.03 5.30 -0.19
C PRO A 117 -26.08 6.49 -0.33
N ARG A 118 -25.90 6.95 -1.56
CA ARG A 118 -25.08 8.13 -1.83
C ARG A 118 -25.55 9.34 -1.02
N VAL A 119 -24.58 10.14 -0.59
CA VAL A 119 -24.85 11.33 0.22
C VAL A 119 -25.51 12.45 -0.59
N ASP A 120 -25.32 12.44 -1.92
CA ASP A 120 -25.87 13.43 -2.84
C ASP A 120 -27.29 13.10 -3.36
N GLY A 121 -27.86 11.96 -2.96
CA GLY A 121 -29.21 11.54 -3.35
C GLY A 121 -29.37 11.10 -4.80
N HIS A 122 -28.28 11.03 -5.58
CA HIS A 122 -28.33 10.47 -6.94
C HIS A 122 -28.47 8.95 -6.92
N PRO A 123 -28.96 8.33 -8.01
CA PRO A 123 -29.03 6.87 -8.12
C PRO A 123 -27.63 6.25 -7.99
N GLY A 124 -27.48 5.31 -7.05
CA GLY A 124 -26.25 4.57 -6.79
C GLY A 124 -26.04 4.22 -5.32
#